data_AF-A0A2T0SWQ6-F1
#
_entry.id   AF-A0A2T0SWQ6-F1
#
_cell.length_a   1.000
_cell.length_b   1.000
_cell.length_c   1.000
_cell.angle_alpha   90.00
_cell.angle_beta   90.00
_cell.angle_gamma   90.00
#
_symmetry.space_group_name_H-M   'P 1'
#
loop_
_entity.id
_entity.type
_entity.pdbx_description
1 polymer ?
#
loop_
_entity_poly.entity_id
_entity_poly.type
_entity_poly.pdbx_seq_one_letter_code
_entity_poly.pdbx_strand_id
1 'polypeptide(L)'
;MTTIDTSAYTEATAKPEPRHVALSHLSVEVGHFYMEDLADGDERIRTQFRKVLPWLEATRTALAADLDGVVKPRLSTCFLIDDYFRTDTSPDEIVDRLLGIADEFGITIDYLAREAGCFEADRVPLAELTAAMLLPEPPVGTTGARPPVQDSGWLCNGERAPDTNSGNQAMMPVTDWEPPVEFGKRNHSIFLDVELWKDRTERVDGRLVERRQWSCPFLASVWQLLRLGALRYEGEPVAQPQRWTGDSWPKRWSDLPAVVQLTQNPAPFAAYRTTSILPQSYLGIEHAVRVILDHLDIDKSVTDKTVERALREGVRLPEQLSSRVSHIFVEAPVAGARW
;
A
#
# COMPACT_ATOMS: atom_id res chain seq x y z
N MET A 1 -32.20 14.09 41.75
CA MET A 1 -31.54 12.77 41.92
C MET A 1 -30.62 12.63 40.72
N THR A 2 -29.35 12.96 40.92
CA THR A 2 -28.37 13.15 39.85
C THR A 2 -27.72 11.80 39.58
N THR A 3 -27.90 11.27 38.37
CA THR A 3 -27.24 10.04 37.91
C THR A 3 -25.75 10.30 37.81
N ILE A 4 -24.98 9.59 38.62
CA ILE A 4 -23.52 9.56 38.56
C ILE A 4 -23.17 8.82 37.27
N ASP A 5 -22.49 9.52 36.38
CA ASP A 5 -21.84 8.97 35.20
C ASP A 5 -20.74 8.02 35.70
N THR A 6 -20.97 6.71 35.60
CA THR A 6 -19.94 5.72 35.90
C THR A 6 -18.91 5.76 34.80
N SER A 7 -17.85 6.54 34.98
CA SER A 7 -16.65 6.39 34.18
C SER A 7 -16.16 4.94 34.35
N ALA A 8 -16.26 4.16 33.28
CA ALA A 8 -15.79 2.80 33.26
C ALA A 8 -14.26 2.83 33.48
N TYR A 9 -13.81 2.26 34.59
CA TYR A 9 -12.41 2.05 34.85
C TYR A 9 -11.85 1.06 33.82
N THR A 10 -10.90 1.51 33.00
CA THR A 10 -10.08 0.65 32.14
C THR A 10 -8.65 0.64 32.65
N GLU A 11 -8.09 -0.55 32.83
CA GLU A 11 -6.73 -0.77 33.29
C GLU A 11 -5.73 -0.11 32.33
N ALA A 12 -4.59 0.42 32.82
CA ALA A 12 -3.61 1.13 31.99
C ALA A 12 -3.00 0.28 30.85
N THR A 13 -3.22 -1.03 30.88
CA THR A 13 -2.81 -2.03 29.89
C THR A 13 -3.94 -2.43 28.92
N ALA A 14 -5.16 -1.94 29.12
CA ALA A 14 -6.28 -2.21 28.23
C ALA A 14 -6.02 -1.56 26.88
N LYS A 15 -5.75 -2.38 25.85
CA LYS A 15 -5.70 -1.89 24.47
C LYS A 15 -7.09 -1.34 24.12
N PRO A 16 -7.22 -0.06 23.72
CA PRO A 16 -8.51 0.47 23.31
C PRO A 16 -9.03 -0.34 22.13
N GLU A 17 -10.32 -0.67 22.15
CA GLU A 17 -10.93 -1.38 21.03
C GLU A 17 -10.78 -0.56 19.74
N PRO A 18 -10.33 -1.17 18.63
CA PRO A 18 -10.19 -0.43 17.40
C PRO A 18 -11.52 0.14 16.92
N ARG A 19 -11.50 1.43 16.58
CA ARG A 19 -12.65 2.14 16.05
C ARG A 19 -13.01 1.61 14.66
N HIS A 20 -14.32 1.60 14.39
CA HIS A 20 -14.86 1.19 13.09
C HIS A 20 -14.53 2.21 11.99
N VAL A 21 -14.24 1.69 10.80
CA VAL A 21 -14.06 2.45 9.57
C VAL A 21 -15.22 2.12 8.61
N ALA A 22 -15.71 3.11 7.86
CA ALA A 22 -16.69 2.85 6.82
C ALA A 22 -16.03 2.09 5.66
N LEU A 23 -16.68 1.04 5.14
CA LEU A 23 -16.10 0.17 4.11
C LEU A 23 -16.95 0.13 2.84
N SER A 24 -16.28 0.33 1.71
CA SER A 24 -16.74 -0.08 0.39
C SER A 24 -16.61 -1.60 0.21
N HIS A 25 -17.34 -2.16 -0.74
CA HIS A 25 -17.09 -3.55 -1.14
C HIS A 25 -15.77 -3.69 -1.91
N LEU A 26 -15.41 -2.66 -2.68
CA LEU A 26 -14.19 -2.60 -3.45
C LEU A 26 -13.63 -1.18 -3.52
N SER A 27 -12.32 -1.04 -3.34
CA SER A 27 -11.58 0.16 -3.70
C SER A 27 -10.81 -0.14 -4.98
N VAL A 28 -10.91 0.71 -6.00
CA VAL A 28 -10.21 0.54 -7.29
C VAL A 28 -9.22 1.69 -7.51
N GLU A 29 -7.95 1.35 -7.64
CA GLU A 29 -6.93 2.31 -8.05
C GLU A 29 -6.90 2.37 -9.58
N VAL A 30 -7.31 3.52 -10.10
CA VAL A 30 -7.46 3.79 -11.54
C VAL A 30 -6.23 4.47 -12.13
N GLY A 31 -5.21 4.72 -11.31
CA GLY A 31 -3.93 5.24 -11.73
C GLY A 31 -2.94 5.32 -10.57
N HIS A 32 -1.71 4.88 -10.86
CA HIS A 32 -0.50 5.13 -10.08
C HIS A 32 0.53 5.60 -11.11
N PHE A 33 0.69 6.91 -11.20
CA PHE A 33 1.61 7.51 -12.17
C PHE A 33 2.90 7.87 -11.45
N TYR A 34 4.03 7.50 -12.05
CA TYR A 34 5.26 8.16 -11.69
C TYR A 34 5.14 9.64 -12.02
N MET A 35 5.80 10.48 -11.24
CA MET A 35 5.73 11.92 -11.46
C MET A 35 6.24 12.31 -12.87
N GLU A 36 7.15 11.53 -13.47
CA GLU A 36 7.56 11.66 -14.87
C GLU A 36 6.39 11.51 -15.85
N ASP A 37 5.52 10.52 -15.62
CA ASP A 37 4.38 10.26 -16.51
C ASP A 37 3.34 11.42 -16.45
N LEU A 38 3.28 12.15 -15.33
CA LEU A 38 2.46 13.36 -15.19
C LEU A 38 3.13 14.60 -15.82
N ALA A 39 4.46 14.67 -15.79
CA ALA A 39 5.23 15.77 -16.37
C ALA A 39 5.33 15.68 -17.90
N ASP A 40 5.36 14.47 -18.47
CA ASP A 40 5.53 14.20 -19.91
C ASP A 40 4.32 14.56 -20.80
N GLY A 41 3.31 15.21 -20.22
CA GLY A 41 2.20 15.84 -20.95
C GLY A 41 0.93 15.02 -21.05
N ASP A 42 -0.15 15.69 -21.41
CA ASP A 42 -1.53 15.21 -21.26
C ASP A 42 -1.84 13.93 -22.05
N GLU A 43 -1.20 13.71 -23.20
CA GLU A 43 -1.47 12.52 -24.04
C GLU A 43 -1.06 11.21 -23.35
N ARG A 44 -0.07 11.27 -22.45
CA ARG A 44 0.35 10.12 -21.64
C ARG A 44 -0.78 9.72 -20.68
N ILE A 45 -1.38 10.70 -20.00
CA ILE A 45 -2.52 10.52 -19.11
C ILE A 45 -3.73 9.98 -19.88
N ARG A 46 -4.06 10.57 -21.04
CA ARG A 46 -5.14 10.10 -21.93
C ARG A 46 -4.93 8.65 -22.37
N THR A 47 -3.72 8.31 -22.79
CA THR A 47 -3.38 6.95 -23.23
C THR A 47 -3.57 5.93 -22.12
N GLN A 48 -3.18 6.27 -20.90
CA GLN A 48 -3.35 5.39 -19.75
C GLN A 48 -4.84 5.23 -19.38
N PHE A 49 -5.62 6.31 -19.30
CA PHE A 49 -7.05 6.21 -19.01
C PHE A 49 -7.83 5.45 -20.07
N ARG A 50 -7.46 5.57 -21.36
CA ARG A 50 -7.99 4.73 -22.43
C ARG A 50 -7.80 3.24 -22.17
N LYS A 51 -6.67 2.85 -21.59
CA LYS A 51 -6.36 1.46 -21.22
C LYS A 51 -7.05 1.03 -19.93
N VAL A 52 -7.20 1.92 -18.95
CA VAL A 52 -7.82 1.64 -17.65
C VAL A 52 -9.34 1.46 -17.76
N LEU A 53 -10.01 2.29 -18.57
CA LEU A 53 -11.47 2.36 -18.61
C LEU A 53 -12.17 1.00 -18.83
N PRO A 54 -11.79 0.15 -19.81
CA PRO A 54 -12.44 -1.14 -20.02
C PRO A 54 -12.35 -2.06 -18.79
N TRP A 55 -11.24 -2.00 -18.07
CA TRP A 55 -11.01 -2.82 -16.88
C TRP A 55 -11.74 -2.28 -15.66
N LEU A 56 -11.89 -0.96 -15.54
CA LEU A 56 -12.73 -0.35 -14.50
C LEU A 56 -14.19 -0.77 -14.67
N GLU A 57 -14.71 -0.75 -15.91
CA GLU A 57 -16.09 -1.19 -16.20
C GLU A 57 -16.28 -2.69 -15.99
N ALA A 58 -15.31 -3.51 -16.39
CA ALA A 58 -15.33 -4.95 -16.11
C ALA A 58 -15.34 -5.22 -14.59
N THR A 59 -14.55 -4.46 -13.83
CA THR A 59 -14.48 -4.57 -12.36
C THR A 59 -15.79 -4.17 -11.70
N ARG A 60 -16.44 -3.08 -12.15
CA ARG A 60 -17.78 -2.67 -11.70
C ARG A 60 -18.82 -3.76 -11.96
N THR A 61 -18.79 -4.34 -13.16
CA THR A 61 -19.71 -5.41 -13.57
C THR A 61 -19.51 -6.67 -12.72
N ALA A 62 -18.26 -7.09 -12.52
CA ALA A 62 -17.93 -8.25 -11.69
C ALA A 62 -18.36 -8.06 -10.24
N LEU A 63 -18.14 -6.88 -9.65
CA LEU A 63 -18.58 -6.58 -8.29
C LEU A 63 -20.11 -6.65 -8.16
N ALA A 64 -20.85 -6.12 -9.12
CA ALA A 64 -22.31 -6.17 -9.10
C ALA A 64 -22.83 -7.62 -9.19
N ALA A 65 -22.18 -8.46 -10.01
CA ALA A 65 -22.50 -9.88 -10.12
C ALA A 65 -22.17 -10.66 -8.83
N ASP A 66 -21.02 -10.41 -8.22
CA ASP A 66 -20.58 -11.04 -6.96
C ASP A 66 -21.55 -10.81 -5.79
N LEU A 67 -22.24 -9.66 -5.79
CA LEU A 67 -23.18 -9.28 -4.73
C LEU A 67 -24.61 -9.75 -5.01
N ASP A 68 -24.90 -10.30 -6.19
CA ASP A 68 -26.19 -10.88 -6.61
C ASP A 68 -27.42 -10.04 -6.22
N GLY A 69 -27.28 -8.71 -6.27
CA GLY A 69 -28.34 -7.77 -5.89
C GLY A 69 -28.74 -7.75 -4.41
N VAL A 70 -28.07 -8.53 -3.54
CA VAL A 70 -28.36 -8.60 -2.09
C VAL A 70 -28.16 -7.24 -1.43
N VAL A 71 -27.11 -6.52 -1.84
CA VAL A 71 -26.78 -5.18 -1.38
C VAL A 71 -26.35 -4.30 -2.56
N LYS A 72 -26.62 -2.99 -2.47
CA LYS A 72 -26.13 -2.02 -3.46
C LYS A 72 -24.59 -2.02 -3.45
N PRO A 73 -23.92 -2.24 -4.60
CA PRO A 73 -22.47 -2.17 -4.70
C PRO A 73 -21.93 -0.81 -4.23
N ARG A 74 -20.88 -0.85 -3.41
CA ARG A 74 -20.12 0.33 -2.96
C ARG A 74 -18.72 0.17 -3.51
N LEU A 75 -18.39 0.98 -4.50
CA LEU A 75 -17.09 1.00 -5.15
C LEU A 75 -16.55 2.41 -5.04
N SER A 76 -15.36 2.55 -4.48
CA SER A 76 -14.60 3.81 -4.48
C SER A 76 -13.50 3.73 -5.53
N THR A 77 -13.19 4.85 -6.17
CA THR A 77 -12.02 4.97 -7.04
C THR A 77 -10.95 5.86 -6.40
N CYS A 78 -9.70 5.49 -6.56
CA CYS A 78 -8.58 6.30 -6.08
C CYS A 78 -7.48 6.43 -7.11
N PHE A 79 -6.67 7.47 -6.94
CA PHE A 79 -5.49 7.75 -7.73
C PHE A 79 -4.34 8.08 -6.78
N LEU A 80 -3.19 7.44 -6.94
CA LEU A 80 -2.00 7.69 -6.13
C LEU A 80 -0.98 8.51 -6.93
N ILE A 81 -0.47 9.58 -6.33
CA ILE A 81 0.63 10.40 -6.86
C ILE A 81 1.91 10.12 -6.06
N ASP A 82 2.99 9.82 -6.78
CA ASP A 82 4.34 9.68 -6.21
C ASP A 82 4.97 11.06 -5.94
N ASP A 83 4.60 11.67 -4.82
CA ASP A 83 5.24 12.88 -4.30
C ASP A 83 6.34 12.61 -3.27
N TYR A 84 6.65 11.33 -3.02
CA TYR A 84 7.68 10.93 -2.05
C TYR A 84 9.07 10.93 -2.69
N PHE A 85 9.19 10.39 -3.90
CA PHE A 85 10.47 10.35 -4.60
C PHE A 85 10.76 11.64 -5.38
N ARG A 86 9.73 12.48 -5.61
CA ARG A 86 9.85 13.76 -6.32
C ARG A 86 9.03 14.88 -5.69
N THR A 87 9.73 15.99 -5.39
CA THR A 87 9.14 17.19 -4.77
C THR A 87 9.22 18.44 -5.66
N ASP A 88 9.58 18.27 -6.93
CA ASP A 88 9.84 19.36 -7.89
C ASP A 88 8.63 19.66 -8.80
N THR A 89 7.47 19.08 -8.49
CA THR A 89 6.18 19.38 -9.13
C THR A 89 5.22 20.01 -8.14
N SER A 90 4.12 20.59 -8.64
CA SER A 90 3.11 21.23 -7.80
C SER A 90 1.68 20.73 -8.06
N PRO A 91 0.84 20.62 -7.02
CA PRO A 91 -0.55 20.21 -7.18
C PRO A 91 -1.37 21.16 -8.07
N ASP A 92 -1.12 22.46 -8.02
CA ASP A 92 -1.84 23.49 -8.81
C ASP A 92 -1.61 23.39 -10.31
N GLU A 93 -0.53 22.75 -10.75
CA GLU A 93 -0.27 22.49 -12.17
C GLU A 93 -0.80 21.13 -12.64
N ILE A 94 -0.98 20.18 -11.71
CA ILE A 94 -1.23 18.77 -12.03
C ILE A 94 -2.67 18.36 -11.79
N VAL A 95 -3.27 18.73 -10.65
CA VAL A 95 -4.50 18.08 -10.17
C VAL A 95 -5.68 18.41 -11.08
N ASP A 96 -5.96 19.68 -11.36
CA ASP A 96 -7.09 20.05 -12.24
C ASP A 96 -6.96 19.46 -13.64
N ARG A 97 -5.74 19.42 -14.16
CA ARG A 97 -5.42 18.84 -15.46
C ARG A 97 -5.69 17.34 -15.47
N LEU A 98 -5.23 16.61 -14.45
CA LEU A 98 -5.49 15.19 -14.28
C LEU A 98 -6.99 14.89 -14.18
N LEU A 99 -7.72 15.65 -13.36
CA LEU A 99 -9.15 15.46 -13.15
C LEU A 99 -9.97 15.81 -14.40
N GLY A 100 -9.59 16.87 -15.12
CA GLY A 100 -10.20 17.22 -16.41
C GLY A 100 -10.02 16.11 -17.44
N ILE A 101 -8.82 15.54 -17.55
CA ILE A 101 -8.56 14.40 -18.45
C ILE A 101 -9.32 13.14 -17.99
N ALA A 102 -9.46 12.89 -16.69
CA ALA A 102 -10.25 11.76 -16.19
C ALA A 102 -11.74 11.90 -16.58
N ASP A 103 -12.28 13.13 -16.49
CA ASP A 103 -13.64 13.46 -16.89
C ASP A 103 -13.87 13.28 -18.40
N GLU A 104 -12.89 13.63 -19.26
CA GLU A 104 -12.94 13.36 -20.71
C GLU A 104 -13.22 11.88 -21.04
N PHE A 105 -12.78 10.95 -20.18
CA PHE A 105 -12.98 9.51 -20.33
C PHE A 105 -14.13 8.95 -19.47
N GLY A 106 -14.85 9.80 -18.73
CA GLY A 106 -15.91 9.38 -17.80
C GLY A 106 -15.39 8.60 -16.58
N ILE A 107 -14.10 8.74 -16.25
CA ILE A 107 -13.50 8.13 -15.06
C ILE A 107 -13.64 9.10 -13.89
N THR A 108 -14.54 8.78 -12.97
CA THR A 108 -14.60 9.47 -11.68
C THR A 108 -13.44 9.02 -10.80
N ILE A 109 -12.71 9.96 -10.19
CA ILE A 109 -11.72 9.71 -9.14
C ILE A 109 -12.31 10.25 -7.83
N ASP A 110 -12.68 9.36 -6.91
CA ASP A 110 -13.26 9.76 -5.62
C ASP A 110 -12.20 10.28 -4.65
N TYR A 111 -11.00 9.71 -4.69
CA TYR A 111 -9.91 10.01 -3.76
C TYR A 111 -8.58 10.20 -4.49
N LEU A 112 -7.87 11.28 -4.15
CA LEU A 112 -6.48 11.50 -4.53
C LEU A 112 -5.59 11.24 -3.33
N ALA A 113 -4.65 10.30 -3.45
CA ALA A 113 -3.71 10.00 -2.39
C ALA A 113 -2.29 10.42 -2.76
N ARG A 114 -1.51 10.72 -1.72
CA ARG A 114 -0.10 11.06 -1.81
C ARG A 114 0.74 9.87 -1.33
N GLU A 115 1.76 9.49 -2.08
CA GLU A 115 2.70 8.45 -1.64
C GLU A 115 3.47 8.88 -0.38
N ALA A 116 3.82 10.16 -0.24
CA ALA A 116 4.38 10.67 1.01
C ALA A 116 3.39 10.56 2.19
N GLY A 117 2.09 10.48 1.91
CA GLY A 117 1.06 10.17 2.88
C GLY A 117 1.13 8.73 3.41
N CYS A 118 1.83 7.82 2.73
CA CYS A 118 2.13 6.47 3.20
C CYS A 118 3.40 6.43 4.08
N PHE A 119 4.25 7.46 3.98
CA PHE A 119 5.36 7.65 4.92
C PHE A 119 4.84 8.22 6.24
N GLU A 120 4.08 9.31 6.19
CA GLU A 120 3.49 9.98 7.35
C GLU A 120 2.14 10.62 7.00
N ALA A 121 1.15 10.46 7.86
CA ALA A 121 -0.15 11.13 7.73
C ALA A 121 -0.62 11.65 9.09
N ASP A 122 -1.06 12.91 9.15
CA ASP A 122 -1.57 13.54 10.38
C ASP A 122 -0.61 13.42 11.58
N ARG A 123 0.70 13.50 11.32
CA ARG A 123 1.81 13.29 12.29
C ARG A 123 1.94 11.87 12.83
N VAL A 124 1.29 10.90 12.19
CA VAL A 124 1.47 9.47 12.48
C VAL A 124 2.50 8.90 11.49
N PRO A 125 3.62 8.33 11.95
CA PRO A 125 4.67 7.78 11.09
C PRO A 125 4.24 6.40 10.56
N LEU A 126 3.44 6.38 9.50
CA LEU A 126 2.79 5.16 9.00
C LEU A 126 3.76 4.11 8.49
N ALA A 127 4.86 4.51 7.87
CA ALA A 127 5.89 3.58 7.42
C ALA A 127 6.59 2.90 8.62
N GLU A 128 6.94 3.67 9.67
CA GLU A 128 7.52 3.10 10.89
C GLU A 128 6.53 2.19 11.63
N LEU A 129 5.27 2.62 11.74
CA LEU A 129 4.20 1.81 12.32
C LEU A 129 4.09 0.47 11.59
N THR A 130 4.12 0.49 10.26
CA THR A 130 4.08 -0.73 9.42
C THR A 130 5.32 -1.58 9.56
N ALA A 131 6.50 -0.96 9.65
CA ALA A 131 7.76 -1.69 9.83
C ALA A 131 7.79 -2.42 11.18
N ALA A 132 7.20 -1.84 12.22
CA ALA A 132 7.06 -2.48 13.53
C ALA A 132 6.13 -3.71 13.53
N MET A 133 5.29 -3.88 12.50
CA MET A 133 4.44 -5.06 12.31
C MET A 133 5.12 -6.19 11.53
N LEU A 134 6.34 -5.98 11.00
CA LEU A 134 7.06 -7.02 10.29
C LEU A 134 7.51 -8.13 11.24
N LEU A 135 7.05 -9.35 10.96
CA LEU A 135 7.47 -10.54 11.69
C LEU A 135 8.90 -10.92 11.27
N PRO A 136 9.85 -11.01 12.22
CA PRO A 136 11.11 -11.69 11.96
C PRO A 136 10.81 -13.19 11.94
N GLU A 137 10.62 -13.79 10.76
CA GLU A 137 10.59 -15.25 10.61
C GLU A 137 11.98 -15.75 10.23
N PRO A 138 12.84 -16.16 11.18
CA PRO A 138 14.04 -16.88 10.82
C PRO A 138 13.66 -18.30 10.39
N PRO A 139 14.15 -18.80 9.24
CA PRO A 139 14.01 -20.20 8.89
C PRO A 139 14.48 -21.16 9.99
N VAL A 140 13.89 -22.36 10.04
CA VAL A 140 14.28 -23.40 11.01
C VAL A 140 15.74 -23.80 10.75
N GLY A 141 16.62 -23.59 11.73
CA GLY A 141 18.06 -23.87 11.59
C GLY A 141 18.91 -22.68 11.13
N THR A 142 18.35 -21.46 11.11
CA THR A 142 19.12 -20.24 10.80
C THR A 142 20.29 -20.06 11.77
N THR A 143 21.49 -19.89 11.22
CA THR A 143 22.75 -19.71 11.97
C THR A 143 23.05 -18.26 12.34
N GLY A 144 22.13 -17.34 12.06
CA GLY A 144 22.34 -15.88 12.17
C GLY A 144 23.10 -15.27 10.99
N ALA A 145 23.19 -15.96 9.84
CA ALA A 145 23.93 -15.50 8.66
C ALA A 145 23.41 -14.18 8.06
N ARG A 146 22.15 -13.79 8.36
CA ARG A 146 21.56 -12.50 7.98
C ARG A 146 21.13 -11.73 9.23
N PRO A 147 21.36 -10.41 9.29
CA PRO A 147 20.70 -9.57 10.27
C PRO A 147 19.17 -9.65 10.13
N PRO A 148 18.42 -9.49 11.22
CA PRO A 148 16.96 -9.34 11.18
C PRO A 148 16.50 -8.28 10.15
N VAL A 149 15.26 -8.39 9.66
CA VAL A 149 14.69 -7.41 8.72
C VAL A 149 14.71 -6.00 9.29
N GLN A 150 14.52 -5.85 10.61
CA GLN A 150 14.52 -4.58 11.32
C GLN A 150 15.88 -3.86 11.26
N ASP A 151 16.97 -4.64 11.17
CA ASP A 151 18.33 -4.11 11.12
C ASP A 151 18.83 -3.95 9.69
N SER A 152 18.50 -4.91 8.81
CA SER A 152 19.00 -4.90 7.43
C SER A 152 18.18 -4.01 6.51
N GLY A 153 16.88 -3.87 6.74
CA GLY A 153 15.95 -3.29 5.78
C GLY A 153 15.65 -4.17 4.58
N TRP A 154 15.94 -5.47 4.65
CA TRP A 154 15.64 -6.42 3.58
C TRP A 154 14.79 -7.59 4.06
N LEU A 155 13.71 -7.86 3.34
CA LEU A 155 12.81 -8.98 3.58
C LEU A 155 13.05 -10.09 2.55
N CYS A 156 13.04 -11.36 2.99
CA CYS A 156 13.06 -12.52 2.09
C CYS A 156 11.81 -13.36 2.31
N ASN A 157 11.34 -14.05 1.27
CA ASN A 157 10.21 -14.98 1.35
C ASN A 157 10.66 -16.45 1.47
N GLY A 158 11.88 -16.72 1.93
CA GLY A 158 12.43 -18.08 1.94
C GLY A 158 13.86 -18.20 2.44
N GLU A 159 14.41 -19.39 2.21
CA GLU A 159 15.82 -19.74 2.41
C GLU A 159 16.61 -19.50 1.11
N ARG A 160 17.69 -18.72 1.22
CA ARG A 160 18.59 -18.45 0.09
C ARG A 160 19.52 -19.64 -0.15
N ALA A 161 19.99 -19.78 -1.39
CA ALA A 161 21.12 -20.66 -1.69
C ALA A 161 22.32 -20.35 -0.77
N PRO A 162 23.01 -21.37 -0.23
CA PRO A 162 24.21 -21.16 0.58
C PRO A 162 25.30 -20.44 -0.23
N ASP A 163 26.08 -19.60 0.43
CA ASP A 163 27.23 -18.93 -0.21
C ASP A 163 28.34 -19.96 -0.46
N THR A 164 28.49 -20.37 -1.72
CA THR A 164 29.49 -21.35 -2.17
C THR A 164 30.94 -20.84 -2.02
N ASN A 165 31.14 -19.54 -1.76
CA ASN A 165 32.46 -18.92 -1.55
C ASN A 165 32.86 -18.74 -0.07
N SER A 166 32.07 -19.24 0.88
CA SER A 166 32.46 -19.28 2.30
C SER A 166 33.64 -20.24 2.60
N GLY A 167 34.12 -20.97 1.57
CA GLY A 167 35.32 -21.81 1.58
C GLY A 167 36.69 -21.12 1.74
N ASN A 168 36.74 -19.81 2.05
CA ASN A 168 37.99 -19.13 2.41
C ASN A 168 38.45 -19.42 3.86
N GLN A 169 37.70 -20.21 4.64
CA GLN A 169 38.20 -20.81 5.87
C GLN A 169 38.69 -22.23 5.58
N ALA A 170 40.00 -22.46 5.69
CA ALA A 170 40.70 -23.70 5.30
C ALA A 170 40.23 -25.00 5.99
N MET A 171 39.23 -24.93 6.88
CA MET A 171 38.71 -26.05 7.67
C MET A 171 37.20 -26.30 7.49
N MET A 172 36.50 -25.55 6.64
CA MET A 172 35.08 -25.81 6.35
C MET A 172 34.92 -26.63 5.07
N PRO A 173 33.99 -27.61 5.04
CA PRO A 173 33.64 -28.31 3.81
C PRO A 173 33.18 -27.30 2.76
N VAL A 174 33.57 -27.52 1.49
CA VAL A 174 32.94 -26.82 0.38
C VAL A 174 31.46 -27.20 0.38
N THR A 175 30.58 -26.23 0.63
CA THR A 175 29.14 -26.44 0.53
C THR A 175 28.79 -26.51 -0.95
N ASP A 176 28.21 -27.62 -1.40
CA ASP A 176 27.67 -27.72 -2.75
C ASP A 176 26.57 -26.67 -2.93
N TRP A 177 26.40 -26.19 -4.17
CA TRP A 177 25.32 -25.25 -4.48
C TRP A 177 23.97 -25.93 -4.27
N GLU A 178 23.06 -25.26 -3.55
CA GLU A 178 21.67 -25.66 -3.38
C GLU A 178 20.73 -24.55 -3.88
N PRO A 179 19.58 -24.90 -4.50
CA PRO A 179 18.64 -23.90 -4.98
C PRO A 179 17.94 -23.19 -3.80
N PRO A 180 17.59 -21.89 -3.93
CA PRO A 180 16.80 -21.20 -2.93
C PRO A 180 15.40 -21.81 -2.82
N VAL A 181 14.82 -21.74 -1.62
CA VAL A 181 13.55 -22.38 -1.26
C VAL A 181 12.60 -21.33 -0.67
N GLU A 182 11.51 -21.08 -1.37
CA GLU A 182 10.41 -20.23 -0.87
C GLU A 182 9.66 -20.90 0.30
N PHE A 183 9.28 -20.11 1.30
CA PHE A 183 8.46 -20.57 2.42
C PHE A 183 7.06 -20.96 1.95
N GLY A 184 6.55 -22.09 2.43
CA GLY A 184 5.24 -22.58 2.01
C GLY A 184 5.14 -22.93 0.53
N LYS A 185 6.28 -23.13 -0.17
CA LYS A 185 6.30 -23.50 -1.58
C LYS A 185 5.37 -24.67 -1.89
N ARG A 186 4.82 -24.66 -3.10
CA ARG A 186 4.12 -25.81 -3.67
C ARG A 186 5.09 -26.61 -4.54
N ASN A 187 4.72 -26.86 -5.80
CA ASN A 187 5.52 -27.65 -6.74
C ASN A 187 6.76 -26.92 -7.30
N HIS A 188 6.96 -25.64 -6.96
CA HIS A 188 8.11 -24.82 -7.37
C HIS A 188 8.38 -23.73 -6.34
N SER A 189 9.55 -23.10 -6.41
CA SER A 189 9.93 -21.95 -5.57
C SER A 189 10.11 -20.70 -6.40
N ILE A 190 9.60 -19.57 -5.92
CA ILE A 190 9.96 -18.24 -6.39
C ILE A 190 10.59 -17.50 -5.21
N PHE A 191 11.87 -17.19 -5.31
CA PHE A 191 12.61 -16.53 -4.23
C PHE A 191 12.77 -15.04 -4.52
N LEU A 192 12.43 -14.20 -3.54
CA LEU A 192 12.56 -12.75 -3.60
C LEU A 192 13.29 -12.22 -2.38
N ASP A 193 14.21 -11.29 -2.64
CA ASP A 193 14.76 -10.37 -1.64
C ASP A 193 14.28 -8.97 -1.97
N VAL A 194 13.61 -8.34 -1.02
CA VAL A 194 12.97 -7.03 -1.17
C VAL A 194 13.64 -6.05 -0.24
N GLU A 195 14.24 -4.99 -0.80
CA GLU A 195 14.66 -3.82 -0.05
C GLU A 195 13.41 -3.06 0.41
N LEU A 196 13.23 -2.93 1.73
CA LEU A 196 12.12 -2.21 2.36
C LEU A 196 12.51 -0.76 2.64
N TRP A 197 13.77 -0.54 3.02
CA TRP A 197 14.34 0.77 3.21
C TRP A 197 15.85 0.72 3.09
N LYS A 198 16.45 1.90 2.98
CA LYS A 198 17.89 2.11 3.15
C LYS A 198 18.15 3.32 4.02
N ASP A 199 19.08 3.14 4.96
CA ASP A 199 19.53 4.23 5.80
C ASP A 199 20.64 5.00 5.08
N ARG A 200 20.49 6.32 5.01
CA ARG A 200 21.44 7.25 4.39
C ARG A 200 21.98 8.18 5.47
N THR A 201 23.30 8.35 5.49
CA THR A 201 23.91 9.41 6.29
C THR A 201 24.07 10.66 5.43
N GLU A 202 23.40 11.74 5.82
CA GLU A 202 23.45 13.02 5.11
C GLU A 202 24.06 14.10 5.99
N ARG A 203 24.71 15.09 5.36
CA ARG A 203 25.28 16.22 6.08
C ARG A 203 24.32 17.41 6.04
N VAL A 204 23.67 17.68 7.15
CA VAL A 204 22.72 18.81 7.32
C VAL A 204 23.32 19.78 8.34
N ASP A 205 23.50 21.04 7.95
CA ASP A 205 24.10 22.09 8.79
C ASP A 205 25.43 21.67 9.45
N GLY A 206 26.25 20.93 8.69
CA GLY A 206 27.56 20.45 9.12
C GLY A 206 27.55 19.19 9.99
N ARG A 207 26.38 18.70 10.43
CA ARG A 207 26.21 17.46 11.22
C ARG A 207 25.82 16.28 10.34
N LEU A 208 26.29 15.08 10.71
CA LEU A 208 25.81 13.84 10.11
C LEU A 208 24.47 13.48 10.73
N VAL A 209 23.46 13.31 9.88
CA VAL A 209 22.11 12.90 10.25
C VAL A 209 21.79 11.63 9.49
N GLU A 210 21.38 10.59 10.19
CA GLU A 210 20.85 9.39 9.56
C GLU A 210 19.39 9.62 9.15
N ARG A 211 19.07 9.24 7.92
CA ARG A 211 17.72 9.30 7.36
C ARG A 211 17.38 7.97 6.71
N ARG A 212 16.24 7.43 7.07
CA ARG A 212 15.66 6.26 6.42
C ARG A 212 14.90 6.68 5.16
N GLN A 213 15.27 6.11 4.02
CA GLN A 213 14.50 6.20 2.78
C GLN A 213 13.74 4.90 2.58
N TRP A 214 12.41 4.97 2.60
CA TRP A 214 11.54 3.83 2.35
C TRP A 214 11.50 3.50 0.85
N SER A 215 11.38 2.22 0.52
CA SER A 215 11.26 1.78 -0.86
C SER A 215 9.82 1.92 -1.35
N CYS A 216 9.65 2.10 -2.66
CA CYS A 216 8.33 2.14 -3.31
C CYS A 216 7.47 0.90 -2.97
N PRO A 217 7.93 -0.37 -3.06
CA PRO A 217 7.10 -1.50 -2.69
C PRO A 217 6.69 -1.49 -1.20
N PHE A 218 7.51 -0.93 -0.31
CA PHE A 218 7.12 -0.79 1.09
C PHE A 218 6.02 0.25 1.27
N LEU A 219 6.16 1.44 0.67
CA LEU A 219 5.11 2.48 0.72
C LEU A 219 3.82 2.04 0.02
N ALA A 220 3.93 1.32 -1.11
CA ALA A 220 2.79 0.69 -1.77
C ALA A 220 2.10 -0.37 -0.89
N SER A 221 2.85 -1.07 -0.03
CA SER A 221 2.25 -1.97 0.97
C SER A 221 1.46 -1.20 2.02
N VAL A 222 2.01 -0.10 2.54
CA VAL A 222 1.28 0.81 3.44
C VAL A 222 0.00 1.33 2.76
N TRP A 223 0.09 1.71 1.49
CA TRP A 223 -1.06 2.15 0.68
C TRP A 223 -2.17 1.11 0.62
N GLN A 224 -1.83 -0.17 0.36
CA GLN A 224 -2.81 -1.24 0.38
C GLN A 224 -3.45 -1.42 1.77
N LEU A 225 -2.67 -1.32 2.85
CA LEU A 225 -3.22 -1.40 4.21
C LEU A 225 -4.17 -0.24 4.54
N LEU A 226 -3.88 0.97 4.05
CA LEU A 226 -4.78 2.13 4.16
C LEU A 226 -6.10 1.89 3.42
N ARG A 227 -6.03 1.43 2.17
CA ARG A 227 -7.21 1.09 1.35
C ARG A 227 -8.01 -0.08 1.89
N LEU A 228 -7.38 -1.01 2.62
CA LEU A 228 -8.07 -2.09 3.33
C LEU A 228 -8.61 -1.64 4.70
N GLY A 229 -8.28 -0.42 5.15
CA GLY A 229 -8.65 0.07 6.47
C GLY A 229 -8.05 -0.79 7.59
N ALA A 230 -6.85 -1.36 7.37
CA ALA A 230 -6.19 -2.29 8.28
C ALA A 230 -5.29 -1.59 9.31
N LEU A 231 -4.70 -0.43 8.97
CA LEU A 231 -3.82 0.31 9.88
C LEU A 231 -4.58 1.05 10.98
N ARG A 232 -4.07 0.96 12.21
CA ARG A 232 -4.56 1.70 13.38
C ARG A 232 -3.40 2.30 14.13
N TYR A 233 -3.59 3.50 14.65
CA TYR A 233 -2.68 4.12 15.61
C TYR A 233 -3.46 4.37 16.90
N GLU A 234 -3.05 3.72 17.99
CA GLU A 234 -3.76 3.78 19.28
C GLU A 234 -5.26 3.43 19.18
N GLY A 235 -5.61 2.50 18.28
CA GLY A 235 -7.00 2.08 18.03
C GLY A 235 -7.78 2.98 17.08
N GLU A 236 -7.25 4.15 16.71
CA GLU A 236 -7.88 5.09 15.78
C GLU A 236 -7.48 4.82 14.32
N PRO A 237 -8.37 5.07 13.36
CA PRO A 237 -8.05 4.92 11.95
C PRO A 237 -7.14 6.08 11.49
N VAL A 238 -6.16 5.74 10.65
CA VAL A 238 -5.15 6.68 10.16
C VAL A 238 -5.44 7.14 8.75
N ALA A 239 -4.82 8.26 8.33
CA ALA A 239 -4.92 8.83 6.98
C ALA A 239 -6.36 8.89 6.44
N GLN A 240 -7.30 9.34 7.29
CA GLN A 240 -8.70 9.42 6.87
C GLN A 240 -8.87 10.47 5.76
N PRO A 241 -9.69 10.19 4.73
CA PRO A 241 -9.91 11.15 3.65
C PRO A 241 -10.43 12.48 4.18
N GLN A 242 -9.83 13.58 3.70
CA GLN A 242 -10.24 14.94 4.02
C GLN A 242 -10.66 15.65 2.74
N ARG A 243 -11.79 16.35 2.79
CA ARG A 243 -12.22 17.18 1.66
C ARG A 243 -11.31 18.39 1.54
N TRP A 244 -10.85 18.70 0.33
CA TRP A 244 -10.19 19.98 0.09
C TRP A 244 -11.21 21.12 0.16
N THR A 245 -10.96 22.10 1.03
CA THR A 245 -11.85 23.26 1.22
C THR A 245 -11.23 24.57 0.75
N GLY A 246 -10.05 24.54 0.14
CA GLY A 246 -9.42 25.73 -0.44
C GLY A 246 -10.03 26.07 -1.80
N ASP A 247 -10.03 27.35 -2.14
CA ASP A 247 -10.54 27.84 -3.44
C ASP A 247 -9.63 27.47 -4.62
N SER A 248 -8.35 27.16 -4.35
CA SER A 248 -7.37 26.69 -5.35
C SER A 248 -6.50 25.58 -4.76
N TRP A 249 -5.87 24.77 -5.62
CA TRP A 249 -4.86 23.82 -5.18
C TRP A 249 -3.63 24.53 -4.61
N PRO A 250 -2.96 23.95 -3.60
CA PRO A 250 -1.74 24.53 -3.04
C PRO A 250 -0.55 24.27 -3.95
N LYS A 251 0.52 25.04 -3.75
CA LYS A 251 1.77 24.89 -4.53
C LYS A 251 2.67 23.75 -4.09
N ARG A 252 2.45 23.21 -2.90
CA ARG A 252 3.26 22.11 -2.35
C ARG A 252 2.37 20.93 -2.05
N TRP A 253 2.83 19.74 -2.44
CA TRP A 253 2.16 18.49 -2.11
C TRP A 253 1.94 18.35 -0.60
N SER A 254 2.92 18.74 0.22
CA SER A 254 2.86 18.71 1.69
C SER A 254 1.69 19.48 2.31
N ASP A 255 1.11 20.44 1.58
CA ASP A 255 -0.02 21.25 2.04
C ASP A 255 -1.37 20.56 1.78
N LEU A 256 -1.39 19.45 1.03
CA LEU A 256 -2.55 18.59 0.86
C LEU A 256 -2.61 17.52 1.95
N PRO A 257 -3.82 17.12 2.40
CA PRO A 257 -4.03 15.90 3.16
C PRO A 257 -3.39 14.67 2.49
N ALA A 258 -3.05 13.66 3.29
CA ALA A 258 -2.53 12.38 2.77
C ALA A 258 -3.50 11.71 1.79
N VAL A 259 -4.81 11.81 2.07
CA VAL A 259 -5.88 11.38 1.17
C VAL A 259 -6.89 12.51 1.04
N VAL A 260 -7.05 13.05 -0.16
CA VAL A 260 -8.01 14.10 -0.50
C VAL A 260 -9.29 13.46 -1.03
N GLN A 261 -10.43 13.78 -0.44
CA GLN A 261 -11.74 13.44 -0.98
C GLN A 261 -12.13 14.45 -2.06
N LEU A 262 -12.31 13.98 -3.30
CA LEU A 262 -12.59 14.82 -4.47
C LEU A 262 -14.10 14.94 -4.75
N THR A 263 -14.84 13.85 -4.59
CA THR A 263 -16.29 13.82 -4.84
C THR A 263 -17.08 14.11 -3.56
N GLN A 264 -18.33 14.56 -3.70
CA GLN A 264 -19.11 15.03 -2.55
C GLN A 264 -19.57 13.89 -1.62
N ASN A 265 -20.02 12.77 -2.18
CA ASN A 265 -20.55 11.62 -1.45
C ASN A 265 -20.03 10.29 -2.03
N PRO A 266 -18.71 10.06 -2.04
CA PRO A 266 -18.15 8.82 -2.54
C PRO A 266 -18.56 7.63 -1.69
N ALA A 267 -18.46 6.44 -2.27
CA ALA A 267 -18.38 5.23 -1.45
C ALA A 267 -17.14 5.33 -0.53
N PRO A 268 -17.13 4.70 0.67
CA PRO A 268 -16.01 4.82 1.59
C PRO A 268 -14.65 4.50 0.97
N PHE A 269 -13.61 5.24 1.37
CA PHE A 269 -12.24 5.05 0.86
C PHE A 269 -11.72 3.64 1.14
N ALA A 270 -11.76 3.22 2.41
CA ALA A 270 -11.39 1.88 2.80
C ALA A 270 -12.41 0.85 2.28
N ALA A 271 -11.96 -0.36 1.99
CA ALA A 271 -12.78 -1.40 1.39
C ALA A 271 -12.42 -2.80 1.89
N TYR A 272 -13.32 -3.75 1.70
CA TYR A 272 -13.03 -5.14 2.04
C TYR A 272 -11.97 -5.79 1.13
N ARG A 273 -11.89 -5.34 -0.13
CA ARG A 273 -10.94 -5.78 -1.14
C ARG A 273 -10.42 -4.57 -1.91
N THR A 274 -9.24 -4.71 -2.48
CA THR A 274 -8.64 -3.70 -3.36
C THR A 274 -8.34 -4.29 -4.73
N THR A 275 -8.46 -3.46 -5.76
CA THR A 275 -7.95 -3.75 -7.10
C THR A 275 -7.12 -2.58 -7.58
N SER A 276 -5.95 -2.82 -8.15
CA SER A 276 -5.15 -1.79 -8.81
C SER A 276 -5.01 -2.11 -10.30
N ILE A 277 -5.36 -1.15 -11.15
CA ILE A 277 -5.24 -1.26 -12.60
C ILE A 277 -3.96 -0.51 -13.02
N LEU A 278 -2.89 -1.26 -13.28
CA LEU A 278 -1.54 -0.73 -13.35
C LEU A 278 -0.84 -1.11 -14.66
N PRO A 279 0.14 -0.32 -15.16
CA PRO A 279 1.03 -0.78 -16.22
C PRO A 279 1.81 -2.04 -15.82
N GLN A 280 2.13 -2.91 -16.79
CA GLN A 280 2.94 -4.12 -16.58
C GLN A 280 4.31 -3.87 -15.91
N SER A 281 4.86 -2.66 -16.01
CA SER A 281 6.11 -2.28 -15.33
C SER A 281 6.02 -2.39 -13.80
N TYR A 282 4.82 -2.37 -13.22
CA TYR A 282 4.61 -2.52 -11.78
C TYR A 282 4.61 -3.97 -11.29
N LEU A 283 4.67 -4.97 -12.18
CA LEU A 283 4.55 -6.38 -11.80
C LEU A 283 5.55 -6.79 -10.71
N GLY A 284 6.80 -6.34 -10.80
CA GLY A 284 7.83 -6.62 -9.79
C GLY A 284 7.55 -5.95 -8.45
N ILE A 285 7.04 -4.71 -8.49
CA ILE A 285 6.67 -3.94 -7.29
C ILE A 285 5.50 -4.62 -6.59
N GLU A 286 4.43 -4.97 -7.32
CA GLU A 286 3.25 -5.59 -6.72
C GLU A 286 3.49 -7.02 -6.22
N HIS A 287 4.46 -7.74 -6.81
CA HIS A 287 4.91 -9.01 -6.25
C HIS A 287 5.63 -8.80 -4.91
N ALA A 288 6.49 -7.79 -4.81
CA ALA A 288 7.13 -7.41 -3.56
C ALA A 288 6.10 -6.93 -2.51
N VAL A 289 5.08 -6.16 -2.90
CA VAL A 289 3.96 -5.76 -2.02
C VAL A 289 3.28 -6.98 -1.42
N ARG A 290 2.98 -8.00 -2.24
CA ARG A 290 2.37 -9.23 -1.73
C ARG A 290 3.25 -9.95 -0.71
N VAL A 291 4.55 -10.07 -0.99
CA VAL A 291 5.51 -10.65 -0.04
C VAL A 291 5.53 -9.85 1.27
N ILE A 292 5.56 -8.52 1.21
CA ILE A 292 5.56 -7.68 2.41
C ILE A 292 4.27 -7.89 3.22
N LEU A 293 3.09 -7.83 2.58
CA LEU A 293 1.81 -8.01 3.25
C LEU A 293 1.67 -9.39 3.92
N ASP A 294 2.33 -10.41 3.38
CA ASP A 294 2.34 -11.77 3.94
C ASP A 294 3.18 -11.89 5.22
N HIS A 295 4.08 -10.93 5.49
CA HIS A 295 4.97 -10.93 6.66
C HIS A 295 4.56 -9.90 7.73
N LEU A 296 3.35 -9.32 7.63
CA LEU A 296 2.83 -8.37 8.62
C LEU A 296 1.92 -9.06 9.64
N ASP A 297 2.16 -8.80 10.93
CA ASP A 297 1.26 -9.15 12.02
C ASP A 297 0.23 -8.03 12.24
N ILE A 298 -0.88 -8.11 11.51
CA ILE A 298 -1.97 -7.14 11.59
C ILE A 298 -2.88 -7.48 12.77
N ASP A 299 -3.28 -6.46 13.54
CA ASP A 299 -4.15 -6.61 14.70
C ASP A 299 -5.39 -7.46 14.38
N LYS A 300 -5.44 -8.65 14.98
CA LYS A 300 -6.52 -9.62 14.78
C LYS A 300 -7.91 -9.04 15.06
N SER A 301 -8.02 -8.11 16.00
CA SER A 301 -9.31 -7.48 16.31
C SER A 301 -9.82 -6.59 15.16
N VAL A 302 -8.92 -5.99 14.37
CA VAL A 302 -9.27 -5.24 13.15
C VAL A 302 -9.73 -6.19 12.05
N THR A 303 -9.00 -7.29 11.85
CA THR A 303 -9.32 -8.26 10.79
C THR A 303 -10.62 -9.02 11.09
N ASP A 304 -10.84 -9.46 12.34
CA ASP A 304 -12.05 -10.16 12.78
C ASP A 304 -13.30 -9.28 12.61
N LYS A 305 -13.26 -8.02 13.10
CA LYS A 305 -14.37 -7.06 12.96
C LYS A 305 -14.70 -6.81 11.48
N THR A 306 -13.69 -6.79 10.61
CA THR A 306 -13.87 -6.60 9.17
C THR A 306 -14.55 -7.82 8.53
N VAL A 307 -14.12 -9.03 8.88
CA VAL A 307 -14.71 -10.28 8.38
C VAL A 307 -16.16 -10.43 8.84
N GLU A 308 -16.43 -10.17 10.12
CA GLU A 308 -17.79 -10.23 10.66
C GLU A 308 -18.74 -9.28 9.91
N ARG A 309 -18.30 -8.05 9.66
CA ARG A 309 -19.08 -7.07 8.90
C ARG A 309 -19.29 -7.51 7.45
N ALA A 310 -18.25 -8.00 6.77
CA ALA A 310 -18.35 -8.48 5.40
C ALA A 310 -19.39 -9.60 5.27
N LEU A 311 -19.41 -10.55 6.21
CA LEU A 311 -20.39 -11.64 6.25
C LEU A 311 -21.82 -11.13 6.39
N ARG A 312 -22.06 -10.11 7.24
CA ARG A 312 -23.39 -9.48 7.38
C ARG A 312 -23.86 -8.80 6.09
N GLU A 313 -22.94 -8.38 5.24
CA GLU A 313 -23.21 -7.77 3.94
C GLU A 313 -23.15 -8.78 2.78
N GLY A 314 -23.08 -10.09 3.07
CA GLY A 314 -23.06 -11.16 2.07
C GLY A 314 -21.70 -11.37 1.38
N VAL A 315 -20.64 -10.71 1.86
CA VAL A 315 -19.29 -10.77 1.27
C VAL A 315 -18.44 -11.78 2.03
N ARG A 316 -17.89 -12.77 1.32
CA ARG A 316 -16.87 -13.67 1.86
C ARG A 316 -15.49 -13.08 1.63
N LEU A 317 -14.67 -13.01 2.68
CA LEU A 317 -13.29 -12.55 2.60
C LEU A 317 -12.31 -13.70 2.81
N PRO A 318 -11.22 -13.73 2.03
CA PRO A 318 -10.05 -14.52 2.38
C PRO A 318 -9.55 -14.16 3.78
N GLU A 319 -9.06 -15.18 4.50
CA GLU A 319 -8.45 -15.03 5.82
C GLU A 319 -7.19 -14.15 5.71
N GLN A 320 -6.27 -14.52 4.80
CA GLN A 320 -5.05 -13.78 4.53
C GLN A 320 -5.34 -12.41 3.91
N LEU A 321 -4.77 -11.35 4.50
CA LEU A 321 -5.01 -9.97 4.08
C LEU A 321 -4.53 -9.69 2.66
N SER A 322 -3.36 -10.21 2.28
CA SER A 322 -2.79 -10.07 0.93
C SER A 322 -3.70 -10.65 -0.17
N SER A 323 -4.49 -11.68 0.17
CA SER A 323 -5.46 -12.29 -0.76
C SER A 323 -6.68 -11.40 -1.00
N ARG A 324 -6.81 -10.27 -0.30
CA ARG A 324 -7.82 -9.24 -0.54
C ARG A 324 -7.34 -8.16 -1.52
N VAL A 325 -6.06 -8.19 -1.90
CA VAL A 325 -5.44 -7.30 -2.88
C VAL A 325 -5.37 -8.01 -4.23
N SER A 326 -5.77 -7.31 -5.29
CA SER A 326 -5.75 -7.83 -6.66
C SER A 326 -5.22 -6.80 -7.64
N HIS A 327 -4.70 -7.28 -8.78
CA HIS A 327 -4.07 -6.43 -9.79
C HIS A 327 -4.58 -6.78 -11.17
N ILE A 328 -4.78 -5.76 -12.00
CA ILE A 328 -5.01 -5.90 -13.44
C ILE A 328 -3.87 -5.16 -14.13
N PHE A 329 -3.00 -5.91 -14.82
CA PHE A 329 -1.88 -5.31 -15.53
C PHE A 329 -2.25 -5.02 -16.98
N VAL A 330 -2.18 -3.74 -17.36
CA VAL A 330 -2.35 -3.26 -18.74
C VAL A 330 -0.99 -3.07 -19.40
N GLU A 331 -0.95 -3.14 -20.73
CA GLU A 331 0.28 -2.90 -21.50
C GLU A 331 0.95 -1.61 -21.05
N ALA A 332 2.25 -1.68 -20.75
CA ALA A 332 3.02 -0.49 -20.45
C ALA A 332 2.89 0.52 -21.63
N PRO A 333 2.79 1.81 -21.35
CA PRO A 333 3.01 2.80 -22.40
C PRO A 333 4.38 2.54 -23.05
N VAL A 334 4.48 2.63 -24.38
CA VAL A 334 5.77 2.52 -25.06
C VAL A 334 6.64 3.65 -24.53
N ALA A 335 7.64 3.32 -23.71
CA ALA A 335 8.68 4.27 -23.36
C ALA A 335 9.41 4.60 -24.67
N GLY A 336 9.54 5.89 -25.00
CA GLY A 336 10.57 6.28 -25.97
C GLY A 336 11.88 5.64 -25.50
N ALA A 337 12.53 4.87 -26.37
CA ALA A 337 13.66 4.00 -26.07
C ALA A 337 14.60 4.61 -25.01
N ARG A 338 14.60 4.04 -23.80
CA ARG A 338 15.65 4.29 -22.82
C ARG A 338 16.79 3.33 -23.17
N TRP A 339 17.85 3.88 -23.77
CA TRP A 339 19.13 3.22 -23.97
C TRP A 339 19.94 3.22 -22.67
#